data_AF-A0A7J6IMV3-F1
#
_entry.id   AF-A0A7J6IMV3-F1
#
_cell.length_a   1.000
_cell.length_b   1.000
_cell.length_c   1.000
_cell.angle_alpha   90.00
_cell.angle_beta   90.00
_cell.angle_gamma   90.00
#
_symmetry.space_group_name_H-M   'P 1'
#
loop_
_entity.id
_entity.type
_entity.pdbx_description
1 polymer ?
#
loop_
_entity_poly.entity_id
_entity_poly.type
_entity_poly.pdbx_seq_one_letter_code
_entity_poly.pdbx_strand_id
1 'polypeptide(L)'
;MGRRPYVQAHRRRHRHRPQSLQQYGYHHQTQTQQPVPADHRNPGLLLLSSSSSSVQSPVCSREEKDSSLPCLSSKRPYSTTTTTTNTTTAASLDTPHHQIGFKPEPRLYHSPPALTSSSSSSPTDRTLPSALTQRAAALTMIQRRILNAHSHLYHHLRTIMALLQPLINPSSSSRNDKVIPTLLTPARRRLTLLERIPRGAWDSHMHVVDPAAYPLAQDAVYCPATHRLDHALAFESSVGIDNIVLVQPSIYGTDNTCLLDALRALGPRRGRAVVAFEPGSVPQSTLKEWHRLGVRGVRINLSSVGKSLTAAQLEELLLRYADDCRPLDWVIQVYMPMSMIELLEPVVPRLGVRVCIDHLGHPSVRDMPARDPYSMRGFRALARLLKAGSTYVKLSAPYRLSSMADHSDLEPIAREVLRLRGRDRVIFATDWPHTRFEGLDIRPWMETVLDWCDKDDVLVDRLFRGNAEELWNTRHAR
;
A
#
# COMPACT_ATOMS: atom_id res chain seq x y z
N MET A 1 -53.19 15.82 -12.67
CA MET A 1 -53.59 17.17 -12.17
C MET A 1 -53.90 17.08 -10.68
N GLY A 2 -53.86 18.19 -9.94
CA GLY A 2 -54.24 18.22 -8.51
C GLY A 2 -53.26 19.00 -7.63
N ARG A 3 -53.49 20.31 -7.44
CA ARG A 3 -52.81 21.13 -6.42
C ARG A 3 -53.66 21.20 -5.16
N ARG A 4 -53.06 21.04 -3.97
CA ARG A 4 -53.29 21.88 -2.77
C ARG A 4 -52.25 21.56 -1.67
N PRO A 5 -51.94 22.50 -0.77
CA PRO A 5 -50.90 22.37 0.24
C PRO A 5 -51.44 21.87 1.60
N TYR A 6 -50.53 21.58 2.54
CA TYR A 6 -50.85 21.57 3.97
C TYR A 6 -49.78 22.30 4.79
N VAL A 7 -50.17 22.77 5.99
CA VAL A 7 -49.47 23.80 6.77
C VAL A 7 -48.79 23.21 8.01
N GLN A 8 -47.74 23.90 8.49
CA GLN A 8 -47.04 23.57 9.75
C GLN A 8 -47.97 23.59 10.97
N ALA A 9 -47.70 22.72 11.95
CA ALA A 9 -48.28 22.79 13.28
C ALA A 9 -47.21 22.60 14.37
N HIS A 10 -46.70 23.69 14.93
CA HIS A 10 -45.88 23.64 16.14
C HIS A 10 -46.76 23.35 17.38
N ARG A 11 -46.28 22.50 18.28
CA ARG A 11 -46.73 22.49 19.69
C ARG A 11 -45.53 22.53 20.64
N ARG A 12 -45.46 23.56 21.47
CA ARG A 12 -44.61 23.62 22.67
C ARG A 12 -45.39 23.07 23.87
N ARG A 13 -44.70 22.43 24.82
CA ARG A 13 -45.09 22.40 26.25
C ARG A 13 -43.85 22.57 27.13
N HIS A 14 -44.07 22.88 28.40
CA HIS A 14 -43.10 23.58 29.27
C HIS A 14 -42.26 22.68 30.20
N ARG A 15 -41.21 23.29 30.75
CA ARG A 15 -40.38 22.81 31.88
C ARG A 15 -41.23 22.43 33.10
N HIS A 16 -40.69 21.56 33.96
CA HIS A 16 -40.72 21.77 35.41
C HIS A 16 -39.41 21.28 36.06
N ARG A 17 -39.17 21.73 37.30
CA ARG A 17 -37.96 21.52 38.12
C ARG A 17 -38.40 21.43 39.60
N PRO A 18 -37.82 20.55 40.44
CA PRO A 18 -37.95 20.62 41.91
C PRO A 18 -36.77 21.37 42.60
N GLN A 19 -37.01 21.80 43.83
CA GLN A 19 -36.06 22.40 44.79
C GLN A 19 -35.95 21.44 46.00
N SER A 20 -34.75 20.96 46.37
CA SER A 20 -33.81 21.53 47.37
C SER A 20 -34.30 21.58 48.81
N LEU A 21 -33.57 20.99 49.77
CA LEU A 21 -33.48 21.40 51.20
C LEU A 21 -32.28 20.69 51.90
N GLN A 22 -31.50 21.46 52.68
CA GLN A 22 -30.75 21.10 53.92
C GLN A 22 -29.69 19.96 53.96
N GLN A 23 -28.69 19.92 54.87
CA GLN A 23 -27.91 20.93 55.63
C GLN A 23 -26.64 20.25 56.24
N TYR A 24 -25.79 21.00 56.98
CA TYR A 24 -24.49 20.60 57.59
C TYR A 24 -23.34 20.36 56.58
N GLY A 25 -22.11 20.89 56.75
CA GLY A 25 -21.63 22.01 57.58
C GLY A 25 -20.57 21.66 58.63
N TYR A 26 -19.30 22.03 58.40
CA TYR A 26 -18.28 22.33 59.43
C TYR A 26 -17.15 23.22 58.86
N HIS A 27 -16.38 23.88 59.72
CA HIS A 27 -15.41 24.95 59.39
C HIS A 27 -13.96 24.48 59.20
N HIS A 28 -13.18 25.22 58.39
CA HIS A 28 -12.08 26.04 58.93
C HIS A 28 -11.68 27.21 58.02
N GLN A 29 -11.01 28.23 58.59
CA GLN A 29 -10.61 29.49 57.93
C GLN A 29 -9.08 29.67 57.93
N THR A 30 -8.56 30.40 56.93
CA THR A 30 -7.57 31.52 56.99
C THR A 30 -7.31 31.98 55.55
N GLN A 31 -7.74 33.15 55.05
CA GLN A 31 -7.38 34.57 55.32
C GLN A 31 -6.07 35.09 54.68
N THR A 32 -6.22 36.16 53.86
CA THR A 32 -5.26 37.26 53.56
C THR A 32 -3.94 36.91 52.83
N GLN A 33 -3.29 37.78 52.04
CA GLN A 33 -3.54 39.18 51.60
C GLN A 33 -2.82 39.47 50.24
N GLN A 34 -3.07 40.63 49.60
CA GLN A 34 -2.22 41.18 48.51
C GLN A 34 -1.03 41.97 49.09
N PRO A 35 0.02 42.30 48.30
CA PRO A 35 0.09 43.66 47.72
C PRO A 35 0.74 43.77 46.31
N VAL A 36 0.86 45.02 45.83
CA VAL A 36 1.34 45.55 44.52
C VAL A 36 1.87 46.99 44.79
N PRO A 37 2.72 47.68 43.98
CA PRO A 37 3.67 47.34 42.90
C PRO A 37 5.13 47.79 43.22
N ALA A 38 6.07 47.71 42.25
CA ALA A 38 7.05 48.80 41.95
C ALA A 38 7.67 48.68 40.54
N ASP A 39 8.20 49.79 40.00
CA ASP A 39 8.88 49.93 38.68
C ASP A 39 10.41 50.06 38.85
N HIS A 40 11.22 49.70 37.84
CA HIS A 40 12.35 50.56 37.36
C HIS A 40 13.19 50.02 36.17
N ARG A 41 13.31 50.88 35.14
CA ARG A 41 14.52 51.27 34.35
C ARG A 41 15.24 50.28 33.40
N ASN A 42 15.63 50.84 32.24
CA ASN A 42 16.57 50.37 31.21
C ASN A 42 17.61 51.51 31.02
N PRO A 43 18.92 51.29 30.70
CA PRO A 43 19.35 51.24 29.29
C PRO A 43 20.69 50.50 28.94
N GLY A 44 20.71 49.77 27.82
CA GLY A 44 21.65 49.92 26.67
C GLY A 44 23.17 49.62 26.72
N LEU A 45 23.72 49.30 25.51
CA LEU A 45 25.15 49.29 25.08
C LEU A 45 26.05 48.14 25.62
N LEU A 46 27.10 47.62 24.94
CA LEU A 46 27.65 47.81 23.57
C LEU A 46 28.48 46.59 23.06
N LEU A 47 28.85 46.65 21.76
CA LEU A 47 29.84 45.91 20.92
C LEU A 47 30.90 44.94 21.52
N LEU A 48 31.24 43.91 20.72
CA LEU A 48 32.57 43.51 20.13
C LEU A 48 32.49 42.00 19.75
N SER A 49 32.48 41.51 18.50
CA SER A 49 33.30 41.68 17.28
C SER A 49 34.45 40.67 17.13
N SER A 50 34.34 39.72 16.18
CA SER A 50 35.48 39.05 15.55
C SER A 50 35.12 38.46 14.17
N SER A 51 35.91 38.84 13.17
CA SER A 51 36.04 38.18 11.85
C SER A 51 36.87 36.89 11.99
N SER A 52 37.01 35.94 11.06
CA SER A 52 36.78 35.81 9.60
C SER A 52 36.56 34.29 9.30
N SER A 53 36.38 33.73 8.10
CA SER A 53 36.90 34.03 6.75
C SER A 53 36.12 33.30 5.64
N SER A 54 36.44 33.59 4.37
CA SER A 54 35.79 33.04 3.17
C SER A 54 36.69 32.08 2.38
N VAL A 55 36.19 30.88 2.05
CA VAL A 55 36.74 29.94 1.04
C VAL A 55 35.54 29.33 0.32
N GLN A 56 35.17 29.81 -0.88
CA GLN A 56 35.61 29.33 -2.20
C GLN A 56 35.30 27.86 -2.52
N SER A 57 34.46 27.68 -3.55
CA SER A 57 34.16 26.39 -4.19
C SER A 57 35.26 26.01 -5.20
N PRO A 58 35.52 24.71 -5.41
CA PRO A 58 36.19 24.23 -6.62
C PRO A 58 35.18 23.94 -7.75
N VAL A 59 35.48 24.41 -8.96
CA VAL A 59 34.87 23.94 -10.22
C VAL A 59 35.92 23.18 -11.01
N CYS A 60 35.62 21.95 -11.41
CA CYS A 60 36.31 21.22 -12.48
C CYS A 60 35.26 20.31 -13.14
N SER A 61 34.86 20.39 -14.42
CA SER A 61 35.55 20.64 -15.69
C SER A 61 36.21 19.40 -16.30
N ARG A 62 35.47 18.71 -17.20
CA ARG A 62 35.91 17.85 -18.33
C ARG A 62 36.88 16.67 -17.98
N GLU A 63 36.91 15.55 -18.70
CA GLU A 63 36.75 15.31 -20.14
C GLU A 63 35.93 14.05 -20.48
N GLU A 64 35.62 13.89 -21.77
CA GLU A 64 35.08 12.67 -22.36
C GLU A 64 36.19 11.66 -22.67
N LYS A 65 35.88 10.36 -22.64
CA LYS A 65 36.43 9.43 -23.64
C LYS A 65 35.58 8.18 -23.84
N ASP A 66 35.40 7.86 -25.12
CA ASP A 66 34.73 6.68 -25.64
C ASP A 66 35.71 5.50 -25.77
N SER A 67 35.26 4.27 -25.49
CA SER A 67 35.96 3.04 -25.89
C SER A 67 35.03 1.83 -25.83
N SER A 68 35.13 0.96 -26.84
CA SER A 68 34.07 0.01 -27.18
C SER A 68 34.51 -1.46 -27.13
N LEU A 69 33.59 -2.36 -26.74
CA LEU A 69 33.55 -3.79 -27.13
C LEU A 69 34.69 -4.69 -26.51
N PRO A 70 34.79 -6.03 -26.76
CA PRO A 70 34.51 -6.99 -25.66
C PRO A 70 35.46 -8.22 -25.55
N CYS A 71 35.29 -9.03 -24.49
CA CYS A 71 35.68 -10.46 -24.42
C CYS A 71 34.88 -11.15 -23.29
N LEU A 72 34.22 -12.31 -23.38
CA LEU A 72 34.52 -13.65 -23.95
C LEU A 72 35.37 -14.60 -23.08
N SER A 73 34.65 -15.41 -22.27
CA SER A 73 34.81 -16.86 -22.10
C SER A 73 36.17 -17.50 -21.74
N SER A 74 36.30 -17.95 -20.48
CA SER A 74 36.59 -19.36 -20.08
C SER A 74 36.38 -19.50 -18.55
N LYS A 75 35.77 -20.52 -17.94
CA LYS A 75 35.77 -22.01 -18.04
C LYS A 75 36.90 -22.75 -17.27
N ARG A 76 36.60 -23.10 -16.00
CA ARG A 76 37.01 -24.34 -15.27
C ARG A 76 38.53 -24.45 -14.87
N PRO A 77 38.94 -25.47 -14.07
CA PRO A 77 38.41 -25.85 -12.74
C PRO A 77 39.51 -26.25 -11.69
N TYR A 78 39.06 -26.63 -10.49
CA TYR A 78 39.70 -27.50 -9.47
C TYR A 78 41.04 -28.24 -9.78
N SER A 79 41.97 -28.23 -8.81
CA SER A 79 42.28 -29.43 -7.99
C SER A 79 43.10 -29.10 -6.71
N THR A 80 43.36 -30.11 -5.87
CA THR A 80 43.91 -30.04 -4.49
C THR A 80 45.33 -30.60 -4.34
N THR A 81 46.12 -30.12 -3.36
CA THR A 81 47.22 -30.90 -2.73
C THR A 81 47.39 -30.60 -1.22
N THR A 82 47.75 -31.65 -0.47
CA THR A 82 48.13 -31.82 0.95
C THR A 82 49.46 -31.13 1.38
N THR A 83 49.93 -31.10 2.65
CA THR A 83 49.52 -31.83 3.88
C THR A 83 49.10 -30.89 5.07
N THR A 84 49.63 -30.79 6.30
CA THR A 84 50.79 -31.34 7.05
C THR A 84 50.50 -31.39 8.59
N THR A 85 51.46 -31.74 9.46
CA THR A 85 51.27 -32.33 10.81
C THR A 85 51.83 -31.53 12.00
N ASN A 86 51.32 -31.78 13.22
CA ASN A 86 52.14 -32.09 14.42
C ASN A 86 51.34 -32.74 15.58
N THR A 87 52.05 -33.31 16.56
CA THR A 87 51.57 -34.18 17.67
C THR A 87 52.06 -33.68 19.06
N THR A 88 51.69 -34.20 20.24
CA THR A 88 50.97 -35.46 20.63
C THR A 88 49.88 -35.12 21.69
N THR A 89 49.38 -35.91 22.68
CA THR A 89 49.75 -37.18 23.36
C THR A 89 48.46 -37.92 23.83
N ALA A 90 48.52 -38.91 24.74
CA ALA A 90 47.41 -39.79 25.13
C ALA A 90 47.51 -40.31 26.58
N ALA A 91 46.39 -40.76 27.18
CA ALA A 91 46.27 -41.76 28.26
C ALA A 91 44.79 -42.11 28.55
N SER A 92 44.50 -43.20 29.27
CA SER A 92 43.15 -43.74 29.56
C SER A 92 43.16 -44.62 30.83
N LEU A 93 42.02 -44.80 31.54
CA LEU A 93 41.41 -46.13 31.87
C LEU A 93 40.34 -46.14 33.00
N ASP A 94 39.48 -47.17 32.90
CA ASP A 94 38.81 -47.98 33.94
C ASP A 94 37.50 -47.61 34.68
N THR A 95 36.84 -48.69 35.14
CA THR A 95 35.46 -48.84 35.68
C THR A 95 35.47 -49.89 36.82
N PRO A 96 34.40 -50.06 37.62
CA PRO A 96 33.77 -51.40 37.68
C PRO A 96 32.23 -51.43 37.94
N HIS A 97 31.66 -52.65 37.99
CA HIS A 97 30.22 -53.00 38.03
C HIS A 97 29.57 -53.05 39.44
N HIS A 98 28.22 -53.06 39.49
CA HIS A 98 27.47 -54.25 39.96
C HIS A 98 25.98 -54.27 39.53
N GLN A 99 25.31 -55.41 39.75
CA GLN A 99 23.93 -55.76 39.31
C GLN A 99 22.86 -55.59 40.41
N ILE A 100 21.59 -55.53 40.01
CA ILE A 100 20.42 -56.30 40.54
C ILE A 100 19.23 -56.08 39.56
N GLY A 101 18.26 -57.01 39.48
CA GLY A 101 17.10 -56.88 38.58
C GLY A 101 15.84 -57.59 39.09
N PHE A 102 14.69 -57.36 38.43
CA PHE A 102 13.38 -57.96 38.76
C PHE A 102 12.52 -58.24 37.50
N LYS A 103 11.71 -59.30 37.54
CA LYS A 103 10.64 -59.62 36.55
C LYS A 103 9.34 -58.85 36.90
N PRO A 104 8.40 -58.68 35.93
CA PRO A 104 7.26 -59.62 35.84
C PRO A 104 6.92 -60.07 34.40
N GLU A 105 6.03 -61.07 34.28
CA GLU A 105 5.49 -61.60 33.01
C GLU A 105 3.94 -61.47 32.92
N PRO A 106 3.31 -61.67 31.75
CA PRO A 106 2.08 -60.94 31.37
C PRO A 106 0.78 -61.78 31.40
N ARG A 107 -0.34 -61.16 30.94
CA ARG A 107 -1.56 -61.85 30.51
C ARG A 107 -2.05 -61.38 29.12
N LEU A 108 -1.93 -62.29 28.16
CA LEU A 108 -2.80 -62.62 27.01
C LEU A 108 -3.94 -61.65 26.61
N TYR A 109 -4.11 -61.43 25.29
CA TYR A 109 -5.17 -62.08 24.49
C TYR A 109 -4.82 -62.08 22.97
N HIS A 110 -5.67 -62.66 22.11
CA HIS A 110 -5.29 -63.36 20.86
C HIS A 110 -5.32 -62.58 19.52
N SER A 111 -4.31 -62.82 18.67
CA SER A 111 -4.35 -63.35 17.26
C SER A 111 -5.22 -62.69 16.14
N PRO A 112 -5.09 -63.06 14.83
CA PRO A 112 -3.92 -63.42 13.98
C PRO A 112 -3.95 -62.64 12.61
N PRO A 113 -3.47 -63.15 11.45
CA PRO A 113 -2.06 -63.20 11.00
C PRO A 113 -1.81 -62.48 9.63
N ALA A 114 -0.59 -62.57 9.09
CA ALA A 114 -0.22 -62.15 7.73
C ALA A 114 0.61 -63.23 7.01
N LEU A 115 0.66 -63.21 5.67
CA LEU A 115 1.42 -64.16 4.84
C LEU A 115 1.95 -63.54 3.52
N THR A 116 3.29 -63.57 3.34
CA THR A 116 4.07 -63.93 2.10
C THR A 116 3.86 -63.20 0.76
N SER A 117 4.83 -63.05 -0.18
CA SER A 117 6.24 -63.49 -0.32
C SER A 117 6.96 -62.84 -1.54
N SER A 118 8.31 -62.77 -1.53
CA SER A 118 9.29 -62.95 -2.68
C SER A 118 9.13 -62.15 -4.02
N SER A 119 10.16 -61.85 -4.86
CA SER A 119 11.64 -62.03 -4.89
C SER A 119 12.28 -61.25 -6.08
N SER A 120 13.62 -61.36 -6.27
CA SER A 120 14.45 -61.02 -7.47
C SER A 120 14.99 -59.58 -7.64
N SER A 121 15.82 -59.33 -8.67
CA SER A 121 17.10 -58.58 -8.52
C SER A 121 17.68 -57.82 -9.74
N SER A 122 18.24 -56.61 -9.49
CA SER A 122 19.36 -55.92 -10.21
C SER A 122 19.14 -55.42 -11.68
N PRO A 123 19.95 -54.46 -12.23
CA PRO A 123 20.72 -53.34 -11.65
C PRO A 123 20.65 -51.96 -12.43
N THR A 124 21.33 -50.92 -11.89
CA THR A 124 21.93 -49.72 -12.57
C THR A 124 21.13 -48.63 -13.35
N ASP A 125 21.22 -47.39 -12.80
CA ASP A 125 21.49 -46.07 -13.45
C ASP A 125 20.47 -45.33 -14.38
N ARG A 126 20.59 -43.99 -14.38
CA ARG A 126 20.14 -42.94 -15.35
C ARG A 126 18.80 -42.20 -15.22
N THR A 127 18.91 -41.02 -14.59
CA THR A 127 18.43 -39.69 -15.06
C THR A 127 16.99 -39.51 -15.58
N LEU A 128 16.17 -38.80 -14.80
CA LEU A 128 15.11 -37.85 -15.21
C LEU A 128 14.89 -36.89 -14.02
N PRO A 129 14.72 -35.56 -14.23
CA PRO A 129 13.52 -35.02 -14.86
C PRO A 129 13.77 -33.79 -15.77
N SER A 130 13.94 -34.00 -17.07
CA SER A 130 14.04 -32.92 -18.08
C SER A 130 12.68 -32.50 -18.66
N ALA A 131 11.76 -33.45 -18.85
CA ALA A 131 10.56 -33.28 -19.67
C ALA A 131 9.54 -32.25 -19.12
N LEU A 132 9.37 -32.15 -17.79
CA LEU A 132 8.46 -31.17 -17.18
C LEU A 132 8.99 -29.75 -17.33
N THR A 133 10.27 -29.54 -17.05
CA THR A 133 10.96 -28.25 -17.16
C THR A 133 11.00 -27.76 -18.61
N GLN A 134 11.24 -28.67 -19.57
CA GLN A 134 11.19 -28.37 -21.01
C GLN A 134 9.76 -28.02 -21.48
N ARG A 135 8.73 -28.73 -21.00
CA ARG A 135 7.32 -28.39 -21.30
C ARG A 135 6.93 -27.01 -20.77
N ALA A 136 7.35 -26.65 -19.56
CA ALA A 136 7.13 -25.31 -19.01
C ALA A 136 7.78 -24.22 -19.88
N ALA A 137 9.07 -24.38 -20.22
CA ALA A 137 9.79 -23.42 -21.06
C ALA A 137 9.19 -23.29 -22.48
N ALA A 138 8.72 -24.40 -23.07
CA ALA A 138 8.05 -24.39 -24.36
C ALA A 138 6.73 -23.61 -24.32
N LEU A 139 5.91 -23.81 -23.28
CA LEU A 139 4.67 -23.05 -23.08
C LEU A 139 4.94 -21.54 -22.94
N THR A 140 5.94 -21.14 -22.15
CA THR A 140 6.31 -19.72 -22.01
C THR A 140 6.79 -19.11 -23.33
N MET A 141 7.52 -19.86 -24.18
CA MET A 141 7.90 -19.41 -25.52
C MET A 141 6.70 -19.25 -26.46
N ILE A 142 5.75 -20.19 -26.44
CA ILE A 142 4.52 -20.11 -27.24
C ILE A 142 3.69 -18.89 -26.79
N GLN A 143 3.54 -18.68 -25.49
CA GLN A 143 2.81 -17.54 -24.92
C GLN A 143 3.45 -16.20 -25.30
N ARG A 144 4.79 -16.08 -25.28
CA ARG A 144 5.51 -14.91 -25.80
C ARG A 144 5.29 -14.68 -27.30
N ARG A 145 5.29 -15.74 -28.12
CA ARG A 145 5.03 -15.62 -29.57
C ARG A 145 3.61 -15.13 -29.86
N ILE A 146 2.61 -15.59 -29.09
CA ILE A 146 1.21 -15.13 -29.21
C ILE A 146 1.09 -13.64 -28.84
N LEU A 147 1.68 -13.21 -27.71
CA LEU A 147 1.68 -11.79 -27.32
C LEU A 147 2.33 -10.90 -28.39
N ASN A 148 3.49 -11.30 -28.94
CA ASN A 148 4.17 -10.52 -29.98
C ASN A 148 3.33 -10.44 -31.28
N ALA A 149 2.69 -11.54 -31.69
CA ALA A 149 1.80 -11.55 -32.85
C ALA A 149 0.60 -10.60 -32.68
N HIS A 150 0.01 -10.55 -31.48
CA HIS A 150 -1.07 -9.61 -31.16
C HIS A 150 -0.61 -8.15 -31.22
N SER A 151 0.62 -7.85 -30.77
CA SER A 151 1.20 -6.50 -30.85
C SER A 151 1.38 -6.01 -32.30
N HIS A 152 1.91 -6.87 -33.19
CA HIS A 152 2.03 -6.53 -34.62
C HIS A 152 0.67 -6.36 -35.30
N LEU A 153 -0.32 -7.21 -35.00
CA LEU A 153 -1.67 -7.08 -35.54
C LEU A 153 -2.34 -5.77 -35.10
N TYR A 154 -2.18 -5.39 -33.83
CA TYR A 154 -2.68 -4.12 -33.30
C TYR A 154 -2.06 -2.91 -34.01
N HIS A 155 -0.75 -2.94 -34.27
CA HIS A 155 -0.07 -1.88 -35.01
C HIS A 155 -0.57 -1.74 -36.46
N HIS A 156 -0.78 -2.86 -37.17
CA HIS A 156 -1.32 -2.82 -38.54
C HIS A 156 -2.76 -2.30 -38.58
N LEU A 157 -3.63 -2.75 -37.68
CA LEU A 157 -5.02 -2.25 -37.58
C LEU A 157 -5.07 -0.74 -37.31
N ARG A 158 -4.20 -0.23 -36.41
CA ARG A 158 -4.14 1.20 -36.09
C ARG A 158 -3.68 2.05 -37.28
N THR A 159 -2.73 1.56 -38.08
CA THR A 159 -2.29 2.22 -39.32
C THR A 159 -3.39 2.21 -40.39
N ILE A 160 -4.11 1.08 -40.56
CA ILE A 160 -5.23 0.99 -41.52
C ILE A 160 -6.34 1.98 -41.16
N MET A 161 -6.73 2.07 -39.89
CA MET A 161 -7.76 3.02 -39.45
C MET A 161 -7.35 4.48 -39.69
N ALA A 162 -6.09 4.83 -39.46
CA ALA A 162 -5.57 6.18 -39.74
C ALA A 162 -5.59 6.53 -41.25
N LEU A 163 -5.38 5.55 -42.14
CA LEU A 163 -5.46 5.73 -43.59
C LEU A 163 -6.90 5.83 -44.11
N LEU A 164 -7.87 5.24 -43.41
CA LEU A 164 -9.30 5.32 -43.76
C LEU A 164 -10.00 6.58 -43.23
N GLN A 165 -9.38 7.28 -42.26
CA GLN A 165 -9.92 8.50 -41.64
C GLN A 165 -10.42 9.58 -42.64
N PRO A 166 -9.77 9.84 -43.80
CA PRO A 166 -10.23 10.86 -44.76
C PRO A 166 -11.47 10.46 -45.57
N LEU A 167 -11.78 9.16 -45.66
CA LEU A 167 -12.87 8.64 -46.52
C LEU A 167 -14.25 8.67 -45.83
N ILE A 168 -14.31 8.99 -44.55
CA ILE A 168 -15.52 8.90 -43.72
C ILE A 168 -16.23 10.27 -43.55
N ASN A 169 -15.57 11.38 -43.88
CA ASN A 169 -16.12 12.74 -43.78
C ASN A 169 -16.12 13.47 -45.15
N PRO A 170 -17.15 13.27 -46.00
CA PRO A 170 -17.37 14.12 -47.16
C PRO A 170 -17.83 15.52 -46.71
N SER A 171 -17.04 16.55 -47.01
CA SER A 171 -17.35 17.94 -46.66
C SER A 171 -18.47 18.50 -47.54
N SER A 172 -19.67 18.64 -46.97
CA SER A 172 -20.79 19.31 -47.63
C SER A 172 -20.66 20.83 -47.56
N SER A 173 -20.94 21.51 -48.66
CA SER A 173 -20.79 22.96 -48.80
C SER A 173 -22.14 23.66 -49.03
N SER A 174 -22.21 24.91 -48.59
CA SER A 174 -23.19 25.94 -48.99
C SER A 174 -24.69 25.63 -48.86
N ARG A 175 -25.31 26.19 -47.81
CA ARG A 175 -26.52 27.01 -48.01
C ARG A 175 -26.48 28.23 -47.10
N ASN A 176 -27.03 29.34 -47.57
CA ASN A 176 -26.83 30.67 -47.00
C ASN A 176 -28.13 31.18 -46.37
N ASP A 177 -28.23 31.13 -45.03
CA ASP A 177 -29.37 31.61 -44.27
C ASP A 177 -28.94 32.64 -43.21
N LYS A 178 -29.81 33.64 -42.98
CA LYS A 178 -29.49 34.84 -42.19
C LYS A 178 -29.52 34.56 -40.69
N VAL A 179 -28.36 34.20 -40.12
CA VAL A 179 -28.20 33.99 -38.68
C VAL A 179 -28.30 35.33 -37.93
N ILE A 180 -29.37 35.50 -37.16
CA ILE A 180 -29.44 36.48 -36.07
C ILE A 180 -28.31 36.13 -35.08
N PRO A 181 -27.50 37.10 -34.60
CA PRO A 181 -26.35 36.80 -33.75
C PRO A 181 -26.78 36.36 -32.34
N THR A 182 -27.11 35.07 -32.21
CA THR A 182 -27.15 34.37 -30.94
C THR A 182 -25.80 34.55 -30.26
N LEU A 183 -25.80 35.23 -29.11
CA LEU A 183 -24.59 35.41 -28.31
C LEU A 183 -23.98 34.04 -28.00
N LEU A 184 -22.83 33.76 -28.59
CA LEU A 184 -22.09 32.52 -28.37
C LEU A 184 -21.59 32.51 -26.93
N THR A 185 -22.34 31.87 -26.04
CA THR A 185 -21.90 31.54 -24.69
C THR A 185 -20.52 30.88 -24.80
N PRO A 186 -19.45 31.47 -24.26
CA PRO A 186 -18.09 30.98 -24.51
C PRO A 186 -17.99 29.55 -24.02
N ALA A 187 -17.58 28.64 -24.92
CA ALA A 187 -17.52 27.21 -24.65
C ALA A 187 -16.68 26.97 -23.39
N ARG A 188 -17.32 26.51 -22.31
CA ARG A 188 -16.73 26.48 -20.98
C ARG A 188 -15.51 25.56 -20.98
N ARG A 189 -14.31 26.16 -20.93
CA ARG A 189 -13.01 25.49 -20.99
C ARG A 189 -13.01 24.26 -20.07
N ARG A 190 -12.66 23.08 -20.61
CA ARG A 190 -12.37 21.89 -19.81
C ARG A 190 -11.11 22.17 -18.99
N LEU A 191 -11.20 21.95 -17.68
CA LEU A 191 -10.04 21.99 -16.78
C LEU A 191 -9.11 20.82 -17.10
N THR A 192 -7.80 21.07 -17.06
CA THR A 192 -6.77 20.02 -17.12
C THR A 192 -6.73 19.21 -15.83
N LEU A 193 -6.15 18.01 -15.84
CA LEU A 193 -5.97 17.18 -14.65
C LEU A 193 -5.42 17.97 -13.45
N LEU A 194 -4.34 18.75 -13.65
CA LEU A 194 -3.70 19.55 -12.60
C LEU A 194 -4.60 20.69 -12.05
N GLU A 195 -5.59 21.15 -12.82
CA GLU A 195 -6.60 22.13 -12.39
C GLU A 195 -7.80 21.46 -11.69
N ARG A 196 -7.93 20.13 -11.77
CA ARG A 196 -8.97 19.33 -11.09
C ARG A 196 -8.48 18.72 -9.77
N ILE A 197 -7.18 18.46 -9.63
CA ILE A 197 -6.58 17.93 -8.39
C ILE A 197 -6.49 19.05 -7.33
N PRO A 198 -6.97 18.82 -6.09
CA PRO A 198 -6.93 19.84 -5.04
C PRO A 198 -5.51 20.05 -4.51
N ARG A 199 -5.13 21.33 -4.29
CA ARG A 199 -3.85 21.66 -3.62
C ARG A 199 -3.75 20.98 -2.26
N GLY A 200 -2.60 20.41 -1.94
CA GLY A 200 -2.40 19.59 -0.77
C GLY A 200 -2.90 18.15 -0.92
N ALA A 201 -3.18 17.68 -2.14
CA ALA A 201 -3.51 16.27 -2.40
C ALA A 201 -2.43 15.30 -1.88
N TRP A 202 -2.84 14.06 -1.61
CA TRP A 202 -2.02 12.98 -1.10
C TRP A 202 -2.11 11.76 -2.03
N ASP A 203 -0.97 11.30 -2.56
CA ASP A 203 -0.88 9.90 -2.99
C ASP A 203 -0.78 9.02 -1.73
N SER A 204 -1.82 8.22 -1.47
CA SER A 204 -1.87 7.35 -0.31
C SER A 204 -1.23 5.96 -0.52
N HIS A 205 -0.59 5.66 -1.65
CA HIS A 205 0.16 4.42 -1.87
C HIS A 205 1.14 4.57 -3.03
N MET A 206 2.44 4.68 -2.72
CA MET A 206 3.52 4.44 -3.68
C MET A 206 4.71 3.70 -3.03
N HIS A 207 5.68 3.30 -3.84
CA HIS A 207 6.93 2.68 -3.41
C HIS A 207 8.14 3.49 -3.89
N VAL A 208 9.17 3.62 -3.05
CA VAL A 208 10.53 3.95 -3.49
C VAL A 208 11.36 2.68 -3.51
N VAL A 209 12.26 2.59 -4.48
CA VAL A 209 12.99 1.36 -4.82
C VAL A 209 14.37 1.71 -5.36
N ASP A 210 15.42 1.15 -4.78
CA ASP A 210 16.79 1.28 -5.28
C ASP A 210 17.62 0.02 -4.95
N PRO A 211 17.55 -1.04 -5.78
CA PRO A 211 18.24 -2.32 -5.53
C PRO A 211 19.76 -2.23 -5.66
N ALA A 212 20.32 -1.10 -6.11
CA ALA A 212 21.76 -0.86 -6.12
C ALA A 212 22.28 -0.36 -4.75
N ALA A 213 21.43 0.33 -3.97
CA ALA A 213 21.77 0.87 -2.66
C ALA A 213 21.25 -0.01 -1.50
N TYR A 214 20.10 -0.67 -1.67
CA TYR A 214 19.44 -1.47 -0.64
C TYR A 214 19.25 -2.92 -1.11
N PRO A 215 19.77 -3.94 -0.37
CA PRO A 215 19.61 -5.34 -0.73
C PRO A 215 18.13 -5.77 -0.83
N LEU A 216 17.81 -6.64 -1.79
CA LEU A 216 16.50 -7.28 -1.86
C LEU A 216 16.36 -8.35 -0.75
N ALA A 217 15.13 -8.60 -0.31
CA ALA A 217 14.83 -9.72 0.59
C ALA A 217 15.11 -11.07 -0.09
N GLN A 218 15.45 -12.09 0.70
CA GLN A 218 15.81 -13.42 0.18
C GLN A 218 14.67 -14.11 -0.58
N ASP A 219 13.42 -13.76 -0.27
CA ASP A 219 12.18 -14.24 -0.90
C ASP A 219 11.60 -13.26 -1.94
N ALA A 220 12.35 -12.23 -2.35
CA ALA A 220 11.91 -11.24 -3.32
C ALA A 220 11.56 -11.85 -4.69
N VAL A 221 10.27 -11.94 -5.00
CA VAL A 221 9.74 -12.64 -6.20
C VAL A 221 10.02 -11.94 -7.55
N TYR A 222 10.71 -10.79 -7.56
CA TYR A 222 11.18 -10.08 -8.75
C TYR A 222 12.31 -9.11 -8.39
N CYS A 223 13.18 -8.81 -9.36
CA CYS A 223 14.11 -7.68 -9.27
C CYS A 223 13.50 -6.46 -9.98
N PRO A 224 13.41 -5.29 -9.31
CA PRO A 224 12.82 -4.07 -9.88
C PRO A 224 13.85 -3.19 -10.62
N ALA A 225 13.36 -2.16 -11.32
CA ALA A 225 14.20 -1.02 -11.72
C ALA A 225 14.35 0.01 -10.58
N THR A 226 15.32 0.92 -10.68
CA THR A 226 15.55 1.97 -9.68
C THR A 226 14.57 3.15 -9.84
N HIS A 227 13.75 3.35 -8.80
CA HIS A 227 12.70 4.36 -8.66
C HIS A 227 12.87 5.09 -7.33
N ARG A 228 13.81 6.05 -7.30
CA ARG A 228 14.21 6.81 -6.11
C ARG A 228 13.25 7.97 -5.80
N LEU A 229 13.41 8.61 -4.64
CA LEU A 229 12.53 9.70 -4.18
C LEU A 229 12.51 10.91 -5.13
N ASP A 230 13.61 11.22 -5.79
CA ASP A 230 13.67 12.27 -6.82
C ASP A 230 12.85 11.91 -8.07
N HIS A 231 12.89 10.65 -8.51
CA HIS A 231 12.01 10.14 -9.57
C HIS A 231 10.53 10.22 -9.14
N ALA A 232 10.23 9.90 -7.88
CA ALA A 232 8.88 10.00 -7.31
C ALA A 232 8.39 11.46 -7.27
N LEU A 233 9.19 12.39 -6.75
CA LEU A 233 8.84 13.81 -6.66
C LEU A 233 8.64 14.45 -8.04
N ALA A 234 9.42 14.06 -9.05
CA ALA A 234 9.22 14.49 -10.43
C ALA A 234 7.89 13.96 -11.01
N PHE A 235 7.53 12.73 -10.70
CA PHE A 235 6.24 12.13 -11.10
C PHE A 235 5.05 12.80 -10.42
N GLU A 236 5.05 12.96 -9.09
CA GLU A 236 3.94 13.61 -8.35
C GLU A 236 3.71 15.05 -8.83
N SER A 237 4.79 15.79 -9.10
CA SER A 237 4.74 17.14 -9.67
C SER A 237 4.09 17.16 -11.07
N SER A 238 4.22 16.08 -11.84
CA SER A 238 3.62 15.95 -13.18
C SER A 238 2.12 15.60 -13.18
N VAL A 239 1.57 15.19 -12.02
CA VAL A 239 0.14 14.87 -11.84
C VAL A 239 -0.57 15.83 -10.88
N GLY A 240 0.15 16.76 -10.25
CA GLY A 240 -0.41 17.82 -9.41
C GLY A 240 -0.62 17.43 -7.94
N ILE A 241 0.10 16.43 -7.44
CA ILE A 241 -0.01 15.94 -6.06
C ILE A 241 1.15 16.47 -5.21
N ASP A 242 0.84 16.95 -4.00
CA ASP A 242 1.79 17.63 -3.12
C ASP A 242 2.43 16.71 -2.07
N ASN A 243 1.75 15.65 -1.64
CA ASN A 243 2.11 14.86 -0.46
C ASN A 243 2.07 13.35 -0.74
N ILE A 244 2.88 12.57 -0.01
CA ILE A 244 3.18 11.17 -0.35
C ILE A 244 3.09 10.27 0.88
N VAL A 245 2.45 9.11 0.72
CA VAL A 245 2.52 7.98 1.65
C VAL A 245 3.40 6.88 1.05
N LEU A 246 4.64 6.80 1.53
CA LEU A 246 5.59 5.74 1.18
C LEU A 246 5.16 4.42 1.83
N VAL A 247 4.84 3.41 1.03
CA VAL A 247 4.44 2.09 1.53
C VAL A 247 5.60 1.11 1.31
N GLN A 248 5.90 0.27 2.29
CA GLN A 248 6.95 -0.75 2.19
C GLN A 248 6.62 -1.75 1.06
N PRO A 249 7.45 -1.88 0.02
CA PRO A 249 7.26 -2.90 -1.01
C PRO A 249 7.73 -4.26 -0.48
N SER A 250 7.02 -5.34 -0.82
CA SER A 250 7.36 -6.70 -0.35
C SER A 250 8.74 -7.20 -0.80
N ILE A 251 9.36 -6.50 -1.77
CA ILE A 251 10.67 -6.80 -2.35
C ILE A 251 11.83 -6.56 -1.36
N TYR A 252 11.59 -5.81 -0.29
CA TYR A 252 12.50 -5.56 0.83
C TYR A 252 12.07 -6.26 2.14
N GLY A 253 10.99 -7.04 2.11
CA GLY A 253 10.45 -7.71 3.30
C GLY A 253 10.20 -6.71 4.44
N THR A 254 10.86 -6.95 5.58
CA THR A 254 10.80 -6.11 6.79
C THR A 254 11.99 -5.14 6.93
N ASP A 255 12.91 -5.08 5.97
CA ASP A 255 13.93 -4.00 5.93
C ASP A 255 13.31 -2.72 5.37
N ASN A 256 12.95 -1.82 6.27
CA ASN A 256 12.31 -0.55 5.93
C ASN A 256 13.30 0.56 5.60
N THR A 257 14.62 0.30 5.54
CA THR A 257 15.65 1.35 5.51
C THR A 257 15.50 2.28 4.29
N CYS A 258 15.27 1.74 3.09
CA CYS A 258 15.01 2.51 1.86
C CYS A 258 13.82 3.49 2.01
N LEU A 259 12.72 3.00 2.61
CA LEU A 259 11.52 3.79 2.88
C LEU A 259 11.76 4.84 3.97
N LEU A 260 12.51 4.51 5.02
CA LEU A 260 12.81 5.41 6.13
C LEU A 260 13.76 6.54 5.70
N ASP A 261 14.73 6.27 4.84
CA ASP A 261 15.63 7.29 4.28
C ASP A 261 14.90 8.25 3.32
N ALA A 262 14.02 7.73 2.46
CA ALA A 262 13.15 8.58 1.67
C ALA A 262 12.19 9.41 2.53
N LEU A 263 11.66 8.85 3.63
CA LEU A 263 10.83 9.59 4.58
C LEU A 263 11.63 10.68 5.33
N ARG A 264 12.90 10.43 5.68
CA ARG A 264 13.83 11.43 6.26
C ARG A 264 14.03 12.60 5.31
N ALA A 265 14.26 12.33 4.03
CA ALA A 265 14.47 13.36 3.01
C ALA A 265 13.18 14.15 2.67
N LEU A 266 12.01 13.51 2.70
CA LEU A 266 10.72 14.15 2.42
C LEU A 266 10.15 14.94 3.61
N GLY A 267 10.40 14.47 4.83
CA GLY A 267 10.04 15.10 6.09
C GLY A 267 8.54 15.05 6.46
N PRO A 268 8.17 15.13 7.75
CA PRO A 268 6.81 14.90 8.26
C PRO A 268 5.78 15.99 7.90
N ARG A 269 6.13 16.97 7.05
CA ARG A 269 5.18 17.95 6.49
C ARG A 269 4.51 17.47 5.19
N ARG A 270 5.24 16.72 4.35
CA ARG A 270 4.77 16.19 3.05
C ARG A 270 4.81 14.66 2.99
N GLY A 271 5.62 14.03 3.84
CA GLY A 271 5.80 12.60 3.91
C GLY A 271 4.99 11.94 5.01
N ARG A 272 4.49 10.76 4.70
CA ARG A 272 4.02 9.73 5.62
C ARG A 272 4.54 8.38 5.15
N ALA A 273 4.50 7.37 6.01
CA ALA A 273 4.81 6.01 5.56
C ALA A 273 4.05 4.90 6.30
N VAL A 274 4.02 3.75 5.66
CA VAL A 274 3.47 2.48 6.17
C VAL A 274 4.56 1.41 6.03
N VAL A 275 5.11 0.99 7.17
CA VAL A 275 6.22 0.02 7.28
C VAL A 275 5.74 -1.43 7.23
N ALA A 276 6.64 -2.40 7.15
CA ALA A 276 6.34 -3.81 7.44
C ALA A 276 7.30 -4.39 8.49
N PHE A 277 6.78 -5.08 9.48
CA PHE A 277 7.52 -5.78 10.55
C PHE A 277 6.60 -6.87 11.13
N GLU A 278 7.12 -7.92 11.75
CA GLU A 278 6.26 -8.92 12.43
C GLU A 278 5.79 -8.39 13.79
N PRO A 279 4.55 -8.62 14.23
CA PRO A 279 4.01 -7.95 15.41
C PRO A 279 4.73 -8.40 16.69
N GLY A 280 5.10 -7.45 17.54
CA GLY A 280 5.96 -7.63 18.70
C GLY A 280 7.47 -7.72 18.41
N SER A 281 7.92 -7.71 17.14
CA SER A 281 9.35 -7.80 16.81
C SER A 281 10.13 -6.49 16.94
N VAL A 282 9.45 -5.34 16.88
CA VAL A 282 10.08 -4.01 16.89
C VAL A 282 9.90 -3.34 18.26
N PRO A 283 10.98 -2.88 18.91
CA PRO A 283 10.88 -2.20 20.19
C PRO A 283 9.96 -0.96 20.15
N GLN A 284 9.18 -0.78 21.21
CA GLN A 284 8.28 0.37 21.38
C GLN A 284 9.00 1.74 21.40
N SER A 285 10.32 1.77 21.61
CA SER A 285 11.18 2.94 21.40
C SER A 285 11.35 3.27 19.91
N THR A 286 11.66 2.27 19.09
CA THR A 286 11.82 2.37 17.63
C THR A 286 10.50 2.72 16.95
N LEU A 287 9.38 2.11 17.36
CA LEU A 287 8.05 2.49 16.85
C LEU A 287 7.72 3.97 17.12
N LYS A 288 8.11 4.50 18.29
CA LYS A 288 7.98 5.93 18.63
C LYS A 288 8.92 6.83 17.83
N GLU A 289 10.13 6.38 17.49
CA GLU A 289 11.02 7.08 16.57
C GLU A 289 10.42 7.16 15.16
N TRP A 290 9.97 6.03 14.63
CA TRP A 290 9.28 5.93 13.33
C TRP A 290 8.03 6.82 13.30
N HIS A 291 7.24 6.86 14.38
CA HIS A 291 6.09 7.77 14.48
C HIS A 291 6.52 9.25 14.41
N ARG A 292 7.59 9.67 15.10
CA ARG A 292 8.11 11.05 15.01
C ARG A 292 8.59 11.40 13.60
N LEU A 293 9.23 10.46 12.93
CA LEU A 293 9.72 10.60 11.56
C LEU A 293 8.58 10.77 10.53
N GLY A 294 7.44 10.10 10.75
CA GLY A 294 6.23 10.23 9.91
C GLY A 294 5.51 8.92 9.59
N VAL A 295 5.95 7.78 10.14
CA VAL A 295 5.25 6.50 9.97
C VAL A 295 3.89 6.56 10.69
N ARG A 296 2.85 6.03 10.04
CA ARG A 296 1.45 6.06 10.51
C ARG A 296 0.72 4.73 10.33
N GLY A 297 1.42 3.66 10.03
CA GLY A 297 0.80 2.35 9.88
C GLY A 297 1.77 1.22 9.60
N VAL A 298 1.22 0.00 9.60
CA VAL A 298 1.90 -1.24 9.24
C VAL A 298 1.17 -1.93 8.08
N ARG A 299 1.92 -2.53 7.15
CA ARG A 299 1.39 -3.23 5.97
C ARG A 299 1.36 -4.74 6.20
N ILE A 300 0.16 -5.31 6.15
CA ILE A 300 -0.06 -6.76 6.02
C ILE A 300 -0.33 -7.05 4.54
N ASN A 301 0.57 -7.79 3.90
CA ASN A 301 0.41 -8.20 2.51
C ASN A 301 0.17 -9.72 2.43
N LEU A 302 -1.01 -10.11 1.97
CA LEU A 302 -1.39 -11.51 1.72
C LEU A 302 -1.41 -11.80 0.22
N SER A 303 -1.88 -10.85 -0.60
CA SER A 303 -2.04 -11.01 -2.06
C SER A 303 -0.72 -11.21 -2.81
N SER A 304 0.32 -10.38 -2.58
CA SER A 304 1.57 -10.47 -3.37
C SER A 304 2.38 -11.74 -3.09
N VAL A 305 2.16 -12.36 -1.93
CA VAL A 305 2.92 -13.53 -1.42
C VAL A 305 2.11 -14.83 -1.45
N GLY A 306 0.86 -14.79 -1.94
CA GLY A 306 -0.02 -15.97 -2.01
C GLY A 306 -0.41 -16.56 -0.65
N LYS A 307 -0.27 -15.81 0.45
CA LYS A 307 -0.43 -16.31 1.83
C LYS A 307 -1.92 -16.34 2.21
N SER A 308 -2.54 -17.50 2.06
CA SER A 308 -3.86 -17.75 2.67
C SER A 308 -3.73 -17.96 4.18
N LEU A 309 -4.68 -17.43 4.94
CA LEU A 309 -4.80 -17.59 6.40
C LEU A 309 -6.20 -18.08 6.74
N THR A 310 -6.33 -18.91 7.78
CA THR A 310 -7.64 -19.21 8.36
C THR A 310 -8.22 -17.99 9.07
N ALA A 311 -9.52 -17.98 9.33
CA ALA A 311 -10.18 -16.89 10.06
C ALA A 311 -9.50 -16.62 11.42
N ALA A 312 -9.18 -17.68 12.18
CA ALA A 312 -8.50 -17.57 13.47
C ALA A 312 -7.06 -17.02 13.34
N GLN A 313 -6.29 -17.47 12.35
CA GLN A 313 -4.93 -16.96 12.10
C GLN A 313 -4.93 -15.48 11.71
N LEU A 314 -5.90 -15.05 10.88
CA LEU A 314 -6.03 -13.65 10.50
C LEU A 314 -6.51 -12.78 11.68
N GLU A 315 -7.44 -13.27 12.50
CA GLU A 315 -7.89 -12.59 13.72
C GLU A 315 -6.72 -12.39 14.71
N GLU A 316 -5.99 -13.46 15.03
CA GLU A 316 -4.84 -13.42 15.93
C GLU A 316 -3.75 -12.46 15.44
N LEU A 317 -3.43 -12.51 14.14
CA LEU A 317 -2.45 -11.63 13.51
C LEU A 317 -2.87 -10.16 13.61
N LEU A 318 -4.13 -9.84 13.29
CA LEU A 318 -4.66 -8.47 13.34
C LEU A 318 -4.74 -7.93 14.77
N LEU A 319 -5.08 -8.75 15.76
CA LEU A 319 -5.07 -8.37 17.17
C LEU A 319 -3.64 -8.03 17.63
N ARG A 320 -2.65 -8.88 17.33
CA ARG A 320 -1.24 -8.61 17.67
C ARG A 320 -0.70 -7.34 16.99
N TYR A 321 -1.05 -7.07 15.73
CA TYR A 321 -0.70 -5.79 15.09
C TYR A 321 -1.42 -4.58 15.70
N ALA A 322 -2.66 -4.76 16.18
CA ALA A 322 -3.38 -3.69 16.85
C ALA A 322 -2.73 -3.33 18.19
N ASP A 323 -2.15 -4.28 18.91
CA ASP A 323 -1.43 -4.01 20.17
C ASP A 323 -0.23 -3.08 19.95
N ASP A 324 0.52 -3.25 18.87
CA ASP A 324 1.60 -2.32 18.48
C ASP A 324 1.08 -0.98 17.92
N CYS A 325 -0.07 -0.98 17.22
CA CYS A 325 -0.59 0.21 16.55
C CYS A 325 -1.40 1.16 17.45
N ARG A 326 -2.15 0.62 18.44
CA ARG A 326 -3.02 1.39 19.34
C ARG A 326 -2.30 2.54 20.08
N PRO A 327 -1.08 2.36 20.64
CA PRO A 327 -0.37 3.44 21.36
C PRO A 327 0.08 4.62 20.48
N LEU A 328 -0.03 4.50 19.16
CA LEU A 328 0.53 5.45 18.18
C LEU A 328 -0.52 6.00 17.20
N ASP A 329 -1.80 5.67 17.36
CA ASP A 329 -2.88 5.96 16.39
C ASP A 329 -2.49 5.50 14.96
N TRP A 330 -1.88 4.32 14.86
CA TRP A 330 -1.44 3.74 13.59
C TRP A 330 -2.54 2.95 12.90
N VAL A 331 -2.50 2.98 11.57
CA VAL A 331 -3.41 2.29 10.66
C VAL A 331 -2.85 0.91 10.31
N ILE A 332 -3.67 -0.13 10.38
CA ILE A 332 -3.33 -1.43 9.78
C ILE A 332 -3.74 -1.39 8.31
N GLN A 333 -2.77 -1.34 7.40
CA GLN A 333 -3.02 -1.44 5.96
C GLN A 333 -3.01 -2.92 5.55
N VAL A 334 -4.03 -3.36 4.82
CA VAL A 334 -4.18 -4.77 4.41
C VAL A 334 -4.34 -4.88 2.90
N TYR A 335 -3.51 -5.71 2.27
CA TYR A 335 -3.65 -6.11 0.87
C TYR A 335 -4.00 -7.61 0.80
N MET A 336 -5.25 -7.89 0.46
CA MET A 336 -5.87 -9.22 0.43
C MET A 336 -6.91 -9.29 -0.71
N PRO A 337 -7.27 -10.49 -1.21
CA PRO A 337 -8.33 -10.64 -2.22
C PRO A 337 -9.73 -10.36 -1.65
N MET A 338 -10.63 -9.85 -2.51
CA MET A 338 -12.00 -9.46 -2.16
C MET A 338 -12.76 -10.58 -1.43
N SER A 339 -12.59 -11.82 -1.89
CA SER A 339 -13.20 -13.03 -1.34
C SER A 339 -12.80 -13.38 0.11
N MET A 340 -11.78 -12.71 0.67
CA MET A 340 -11.38 -12.84 2.08
C MET A 340 -11.86 -11.69 2.98
N ILE A 341 -12.46 -10.62 2.44
CA ILE A 341 -12.81 -9.42 3.24
C ILE A 341 -13.90 -9.70 4.29
N GLU A 342 -14.73 -10.72 4.08
CA GLU A 342 -15.68 -11.23 5.09
C GLU A 342 -15.00 -11.71 6.39
N LEU A 343 -13.73 -12.11 6.33
CA LEU A 343 -12.94 -12.48 7.52
C LEU A 343 -12.57 -11.27 8.38
N LEU A 344 -12.67 -10.04 7.86
CA LEU A 344 -12.42 -8.81 8.60
C LEU A 344 -13.63 -8.35 9.44
N GLU A 345 -14.87 -8.71 9.07
CA GLU A 345 -16.09 -8.28 9.79
C GLU A 345 -16.09 -8.58 11.30
N PRO A 346 -15.78 -9.80 11.78
CA PRO A 346 -15.85 -10.11 13.22
C PRO A 346 -14.70 -9.52 14.04
N VAL A 347 -13.58 -9.14 13.40
CA VAL A 347 -12.36 -8.71 14.08
C VAL A 347 -12.18 -7.18 14.07
N VAL A 348 -12.44 -6.49 12.95
CA VAL A 348 -12.21 -5.03 12.83
C VAL A 348 -12.85 -4.18 13.95
N PRO A 349 -14.09 -4.45 14.42
CA PRO A 349 -14.68 -3.70 15.53
C PRO A 349 -13.93 -3.85 16.87
N ARG A 350 -13.13 -4.90 17.04
CA ARG A 350 -12.37 -5.21 18.27
C ARG A 350 -10.95 -4.66 18.28
N LEU A 351 -10.41 -4.25 17.12
CA LEU A 351 -9.01 -3.84 16.99
C LEU A 351 -8.69 -2.49 17.67
N GLY A 352 -9.68 -1.60 17.83
CA GLY A 352 -9.46 -0.26 18.39
C GLY A 352 -8.57 0.66 17.53
N VAL A 353 -8.23 0.25 16.30
CA VAL A 353 -7.47 1.02 15.31
C VAL A 353 -8.22 1.10 13.98
N ARG A 354 -7.76 1.97 13.08
CA ARG A 354 -8.27 2.10 11.72
C ARG A 354 -7.63 1.06 10.81
N VAL A 355 -8.41 0.56 9.85
CA VAL A 355 -7.94 -0.40 8.84
C VAL A 355 -8.05 0.22 7.46
N CYS A 356 -7.02 0.09 6.63
CA CYS A 356 -7.03 0.58 5.25
C CYS A 356 -6.86 -0.58 4.27
N ILE A 357 -7.88 -0.84 3.45
CA ILE A 357 -7.88 -1.91 2.46
C ILE A 357 -7.28 -1.38 1.15
N ASP A 358 -6.21 -2.00 0.66
CA ASP A 358 -5.53 -1.62 -0.57
C ASP A 358 -6.34 -1.98 -1.84
N HIS A 359 -6.17 -1.16 -2.90
CA HIS A 359 -6.58 -1.44 -4.29
C HIS A 359 -8.02 -2.00 -4.45
N LEU A 360 -9.03 -1.25 -3.99
CA LEU A 360 -10.45 -1.63 -3.95
C LEU A 360 -10.77 -2.95 -3.21
N GLY A 361 -9.82 -3.49 -2.44
CA GLY A 361 -9.94 -4.83 -1.86
C GLY A 361 -9.62 -5.96 -2.83
N HIS A 362 -8.84 -5.69 -3.87
CA HIS A 362 -8.41 -6.64 -4.90
C HIS A 362 -9.56 -7.53 -5.46
N PRO A 363 -10.56 -6.92 -6.11
CA PRO A 363 -11.66 -7.64 -6.76
C PRO A 363 -11.18 -8.48 -7.96
N SER A 364 -11.81 -9.63 -8.16
CA SER A 364 -11.82 -10.34 -9.43
C SER A 364 -13.01 -9.87 -10.25
N VAL A 365 -12.77 -9.15 -11.36
CA VAL A 365 -13.85 -8.70 -12.26
C VAL A 365 -14.65 -9.86 -12.91
N ARG A 366 -14.09 -11.08 -12.90
CA ARG A 366 -14.79 -12.31 -13.34
C ARG A 366 -15.88 -12.75 -12.36
N ASP A 367 -15.73 -12.37 -11.09
CA ASP A 367 -16.63 -12.74 -9.99
C ASP A 367 -17.79 -11.72 -9.86
N MET A 368 -17.91 -10.78 -10.81
CA MET A 368 -18.90 -9.70 -10.85
C MET A 368 -19.84 -9.81 -12.08
N PRO A 369 -20.64 -10.90 -12.19
CA PRO A 369 -21.63 -11.03 -13.26
C PRO A 369 -22.60 -9.83 -13.30
N ALA A 370 -23.08 -9.51 -14.50
CA ALA A 370 -23.98 -8.39 -14.78
C ALA A 370 -23.52 -6.99 -14.28
N ARG A 371 -22.21 -6.81 -13.97
CA ARG A 371 -21.64 -5.58 -13.39
C ARG A 371 -22.24 -5.18 -12.03
N ASP A 372 -22.80 -6.12 -11.24
CA ASP A 372 -23.21 -5.86 -9.84
C ASP A 372 -22.09 -6.22 -8.85
N PRO A 373 -21.46 -5.25 -8.15
CA PRO A 373 -20.45 -5.53 -7.13
C PRO A 373 -20.95 -6.45 -6.01
N TYR A 374 -22.24 -6.42 -5.68
CA TYR A 374 -22.82 -7.23 -4.61
C TYR A 374 -22.98 -8.72 -4.95
N SER A 375 -22.66 -9.12 -6.18
CA SER A 375 -22.49 -10.53 -6.57
C SER A 375 -21.14 -11.12 -6.14
N MET A 376 -20.08 -10.30 -5.99
CA MET A 376 -18.78 -10.76 -5.52
C MET A 376 -18.82 -11.18 -4.04
N ARG A 377 -18.24 -12.36 -3.73
CA ARG A 377 -17.96 -12.77 -2.35
C ARG A 377 -17.09 -11.71 -1.66
N GLY A 378 -17.46 -11.31 -0.44
CA GLY A 378 -16.76 -10.29 0.33
C GLY A 378 -17.10 -8.83 0.02
N PHE A 379 -17.73 -8.48 -1.12
CA PHE A 379 -18.12 -7.08 -1.34
C PHE A 379 -19.21 -6.60 -0.36
N ARG A 380 -20.14 -7.49 0.03
CA ARG A 380 -21.10 -7.25 1.13
C ARG A 380 -20.42 -7.02 2.48
N ALA A 381 -19.21 -7.54 2.67
CA ALA A 381 -18.38 -7.29 3.85
C ALA A 381 -17.70 -5.92 3.78
N LEU A 382 -17.05 -5.60 2.66
CA LEU A 382 -16.46 -4.28 2.40
C LEU A 382 -17.50 -3.16 2.61
N ALA A 383 -18.71 -3.32 2.05
CA ALA A 383 -19.79 -2.36 2.22
C ALA A 383 -20.30 -2.22 3.68
N ARG A 384 -20.20 -3.26 4.50
CA ARG A 384 -20.53 -3.20 5.94
C ARG A 384 -19.41 -2.55 6.76
N LEU A 385 -18.16 -2.92 6.50
CA LEU A 385 -16.96 -2.35 7.13
C LEU A 385 -16.84 -0.84 6.86
N LEU A 386 -17.03 -0.41 5.60
CA LEU A 386 -17.09 1.00 5.24
C LEU A 386 -18.23 1.73 5.98
N LYS A 387 -19.42 1.13 6.11
CA LYS A 387 -20.53 1.71 6.89
C LYS A 387 -20.24 1.79 8.39
N ALA A 388 -19.56 0.80 8.97
CA ALA A 388 -19.13 0.81 10.37
C ALA A 388 -18.10 1.94 10.66
N GLY A 389 -17.30 2.32 9.67
CA GLY A 389 -16.58 3.60 9.67
C GLY A 389 -15.22 3.62 10.38
N SER A 390 -14.67 2.47 10.79
CA SER A 390 -13.25 2.31 11.13
C SER A 390 -12.39 1.88 9.92
N THR A 391 -13.02 1.38 8.85
CA THR A 391 -12.35 0.92 7.63
C THR A 391 -12.34 1.97 6.53
N TYR A 392 -11.19 2.10 5.86
CA TYR A 392 -10.96 2.88 4.64
C TYR A 392 -10.62 1.95 3.47
N VAL A 393 -10.78 2.43 2.23
CA VAL A 393 -10.37 1.70 1.01
C VAL A 393 -9.62 2.62 0.03
N LYS A 394 -8.57 2.10 -0.62
CA LYS A 394 -7.80 2.83 -1.64
C LYS A 394 -8.35 2.62 -3.05
N LEU A 395 -8.69 3.70 -3.73
CA LEU A 395 -9.06 3.72 -5.15
C LEU A 395 -7.80 3.87 -6.00
N SER A 396 -7.16 2.75 -6.33
CA SER A 396 -5.79 2.69 -6.85
C SER A 396 -5.46 1.40 -7.61
N ALA A 397 -4.31 1.38 -8.29
CA ALA A 397 -3.74 0.23 -8.99
C ALA A 397 -4.69 -0.53 -9.97
N PRO A 398 -5.49 0.16 -10.80
CA PRO A 398 -6.55 -0.46 -11.60
C PRO A 398 -6.04 -1.54 -12.58
N TYR A 399 -4.83 -1.34 -13.11
CA TYR A 399 -4.11 -2.27 -13.98
C TYR A 399 -3.77 -3.62 -13.33
N ARG A 400 -3.91 -3.75 -12.00
CA ARG A 400 -3.78 -5.02 -11.26
C ARG A 400 -5.12 -5.75 -11.06
N LEU A 401 -6.24 -5.11 -11.39
CA LEU A 401 -7.61 -5.51 -11.04
C LEU A 401 -8.49 -5.72 -12.29
N SER A 402 -8.31 -4.85 -13.28
CA SER A 402 -9.09 -4.78 -14.50
C SER A 402 -8.65 -5.83 -15.54
N SER A 403 -9.61 -6.25 -16.35
CA SER A 403 -9.41 -7.05 -17.56
C SER A 403 -9.38 -6.21 -18.85
N MET A 404 -9.66 -4.90 -18.76
CA MET A 404 -9.84 -4.00 -19.91
C MET A 404 -8.88 -2.81 -19.87
N ALA A 405 -8.48 -2.32 -21.05
CA ALA A 405 -7.45 -1.29 -21.20
C ALA A 405 -7.89 0.13 -20.75
N ASP A 406 -9.20 0.35 -20.63
CA ASP A 406 -9.83 1.60 -20.16
C ASP A 406 -10.25 1.54 -18.67
N HIS A 407 -10.17 0.34 -18.06
CA HIS A 407 -10.58 0.04 -16.70
C HIS A 407 -12.07 0.27 -16.36
N SER A 408 -12.96 0.35 -17.35
CA SER A 408 -14.38 0.59 -17.12
C SER A 408 -15.14 -0.62 -16.54
N ASP A 409 -14.51 -1.79 -16.46
CA ASP A 409 -15.00 -2.94 -15.69
C ASP A 409 -14.90 -2.72 -14.16
N LEU A 410 -14.05 -1.79 -13.70
CA LEU A 410 -13.97 -1.39 -12.28
C LEU A 410 -15.00 -0.33 -11.88
N GLU A 411 -15.62 0.37 -12.84
CA GLU A 411 -16.58 1.45 -12.58
C GLU A 411 -17.67 1.10 -11.56
N PRO A 412 -18.36 -0.07 -11.63
CA PRO A 412 -19.45 -0.36 -10.70
C PRO A 412 -18.95 -0.44 -9.25
N ILE A 413 -17.76 -1.02 -9.06
CA ILE A 413 -17.11 -1.19 -7.77
C ILE A 413 -16.70 0.19 -7.21
N ALA A 414 -16.06 1.00 -8.06
CA ALA A 414 -15.56 2.33 -7.71
C ALA A 414 -16.70 3.31 -7.40
N ARG A 415 -17.70 3.42 -8.28
CA ARG A 415 -18.89 4.26 -8.05
C ARG A 415 -19.67 3.81 -6.81
N GLU A 416 -19.78 2.51 -6.53
CA GLU A 416 -20.45 2.03 -5.33
C GLU A 416 -19.69 2.38 -4.04
N VAL A 417 -18.35 2.20 -3.97
CA VAL A 417 -17.61 2.64 -2.76
C VAL A 417 -17.62 4.16 -2.57
N LEU A 418 -17.60 4.94 -3.65
CA LEU A 418 -17.76 6.40 -3.62
C LEU A 418 -19.15 6.80 -3.14
N ARG A 419 -20.21 6.14 -3.62
CA ARG A 419 -21.60 6.35 -3.18
C ARG A 419 -21.81 5.95 -1.71
N LEU A 420 -21.12 4.90 -1.26
CA LEU A 420 -21.21 4.41 0.12
C LEU A 420 -20.53 5.34 1.13
N ARG A 421 -19.24 5.69 0.90
CA ARG A 421 -18.41 6.47 1.83
C ARG A 421 -17.30 7.30 1.15
N GLY A 422 -17.48 7.72 -0.10
CA GLY A 422 -16.48 8.52 -0.83
C GLY A 422 -16.09 9.82 -0.11
N ARG A 423 -17.06 10.43 0.59
CA ARG A 423 -16.87 11.65 1.38
C ARG A 423 -15.99 11.48 2.63
N ASP A 424 -15.73 10.27 3.12
CA ASP A 424 -15.01 10.09 4.39
C ASP A 424 -14.15 8.82 4.55
N ARG A 425 -14.29 7.77 3.72
CA ARG A 425 -13.53 6.50 3.83
C ARG A 425 -12.90 5.97 2.53
N VAL A 426 -13.01 6.69 1.41
CA VAL A 426 -12.28 6.33 0.17
C VAL A 426 -11.12 7.30 -0.04
N ILE A 427 -9.92 6.80 -0.30
CA ILE A 427 -8.73 7.62 -0.59
C ILE A 427 -8.14 7.26 -1.95
N PHE A 428 -7.64 8.26 -2.68
CA PHE A 428 -6.89 8.03 -3.91
C PHE A 428 -5.46 7.53 -3.65
N ALA A 429 -4.92 6.73 -4.57
CA ALA A 429 -3.48 6.48 -4.67
C ALA A 429 -3.06 6.08 -6.09
N THR A 430 -1.81 6.34 -6.48
CA THR A 430 -1.28 6.01 -7.82
C THR A 430 -0.84 4.56 -7.94
N ASP A 431 -0.22 4.01 -6.89
CA ASP A 431 0.58 2.78 -6.88
C ASP A 431 1.84 2.84 -7.77
N TRP A 432 2.43 4.04 -7.91
CA TRP A 432 3.74 4.26 -8.51
C TRP A 432 4.84 3.47 -7.77
N PRO A 433 5.87 2.92 -8.45
CA PRO A 433 6.23 3.05 -9.87
C PRO A 433 5.55 2.03 -10.78
N HIS A 434 4.36 1.55 -10.40
CA HIS A 434 3.58 0.57 -11.16
C HIS A 434 4.32 -0.78 -11.34
N THR A 435 4.90 -1.31 -10.26
CA THR A 435 5.82 -2.46 -10.31
C THR A 435 5.27 -3.69 -11.05
N ARG A 436 6.06 -4.18 -12.04
CA ARG A 436 5.75 -5.20 -13.06
C ARG A 436 4.85 -4.73 -14.21
N PHE A 437 4.61 -3.42 -14.30
CA PHE A 437 3.84 -2.71 -15.33
C PHE A 437 4.59 -1.43 -15.73
N GLU A 438 5.91 -1.54 -15.89
CA GLU A 438 6.83 -0.44 -16.15
C GLU A 438 6.42 0.35 -17.41
N GLY A 439 6.39 1.69 -17.30
CA GLY A 439 5.94 2.58 -18.38
C GLY A 439 4.43 2.86 -18.42
N LEU A 440 3.64 2.31 -17.50
CA LEU A 440 2.21 2.65 -17.35
C LEU A 440 2.02 4.15 -17.02
N ASP A 441 1.17 4.83 -17.79
CA ASP A 441 0.64 6.15 -17.47
C ASP A 441 -0.68 6.02 -16.69
N ILE A 442 -0.71 6.52 -15.45
CA ILE A 442 -1.89 6.48 -14.57
C ILE A 442 -2.85 7.66 -14.80
N ARG A 443 -2.46 8.69 -15.55
CA ARG A 443 -3.27 9.93 -15.73
C ARG A 443 -4.66 9.68 -16.35
N PRO A 444 -4.86 8.73 -17.30
CA PRO A 444 -6.20 8.36 -17.75
C PRO A 444 -7.10 7.82 -16.64
N TRP A 445 -6.54 7.05 -15.69
CA TRP A 445 -7.29 6.59 -14.51
C TRP A 445 -7.63 7.75 -13.57
N MET A 446 -6.72 8.72 -13.39
CA MET A 446 -6.99 9.90 -12.57
C MET A 446 -8.16 10.74 -13.13
N GLU A 447 -8.18 10.97 -14.44
CA GLU A 447 -9.31 11.64 -15.12
C GLU A 447 -10.62 10.84 -14.94
N THR A 448 -10.61 9.51 -15.13
CA THR A 448 -11.78 8.64 -14.90
C THR A 448 -12.28 8.70 -13.45
N VAL A 449 -11.39 8.68 -12.46
CA VAL A 449 -11.74 8.82 -11.04
C VAL A 449 -12.36 10.18 -10.73
N LEU A 450 -11.83 11.26 -11.31
CA LEU A 450 -12.38 12.60 -11.18
C LEU A 450 -13.72 12.77 -11.93
N ASP A 451 -13.95 12.01 -13.00
CA ASP A 451 -15.22 11.96 -13.73
C ASP A 451 -16.28 11.16 -12.97
N TRP A 452 -15.91 10.07 -12.26
CA TRP A 452 -16.79 9.36 -11.32
C TRP A 452 -17.18 10.16 -10.07
N CYS A 453 -16.49 11.27 -9.80
CA CYS A 453 -16.93 12.23 -8.79
C CYS A 453 -18.07 13.14 -9.30
N ASP A 454 -18.50 12.99 -10.57
CA ASP A 454 -19.66 13.67 -11.18
C ASP A 454 -19.69 15.20 -11.00
N LYS A 455 -18.51 15.84 -10.88
CA LYS A 455 -18.28 17.29 -10.61
C LYS A 455 -18.67 17.76 -9.20
N ASP A 456 -18.69 16.85 -8.24
CA ASP A 456 -18.80 17.15 -6.81
C ASP A 456 -17.42 17.53 -6.24
N ASP A 457 -17.09 18.82 -6.28
CA ASP A 457 -15.79 19.35 -5.80
C ASP A 457 -15.49 18.97 -4.33
N VAL A 458 -16.52 18.76 -3.51
CA VAL A 458 -16.37 18.31 -2.12
C VAL A 458 -15.98 16.83 -2.08
N LEU A 459 -16.56 15.98 -2.93
CA LEU A 459 -16.13 14.59 -3.06
C LEU A 459 -14.70 14.48 -3.59
N VAL A 460 -14.31 15.32 -4.56
CA VAL A 460 -12.92 15.40 -5.07
C VAL A 460 -11.95 15.80 -3.96
N ASP A 461 -12.23 16.88 -3.22
CA ASP A 461 -11.39 17.33 -2.11
C ASP A 461 -11.25 16.26 -1.01
N ARG A 462 -12.35 15.59 -0.65
CA ARG A 462 -12.32 14.50 0.34
C ARG A 462 -11.51 13.30 -0.17
N LEU A 463 -11.71 12.85 -1.41
CA LEU A 463 -11.04 11.70 -2.00
C LEU A 463 -9.53 11.87 -2.15
N PHE A 464 -9.08 13.02 -2.65
CA PHE A 464 -7.66 13.29 -2.93
C PHE A 464 -6.91 13.93 -1.75
N ARG A 465 -7.61 14.55 -0.78
CA ARG A 465 -6.98 15.25 0.35
C ARG A 465 -7.63 14.94 1.69
N GLY A 466 -8.89 15.34 1.89
CA GLY A 466 -9.52 15.40 3.22
C GLY A 466 -9.60 14.06 3.97
N ASN A 467 -9.79 12.95 3.26
CA ASN A 467 -9.83 11.60 3.85
C ASN A 467 -8.41 11.09 4.17
N ALA A 468 -7.41 11.44 3.36
CA ALA A 468 -6.01 11.09 3.58
C ALA A 468 -5.41 11.89 4.75
N GLU A 469 -5.75 13.18 4.86
CA GLU A 469 -5.36 14.04 5.99
C GLU A 469 -5.80 13.47 7.35
N GLU A 470 -7.02 12.93 7.38
CA GLU A 470 -7.60 12.29 8.56
C GLU A 470 -6.98 10.90 8.79
N LEU A 471 -6.94 10.04 7.78
CA LEU A 471 -6.38 8.68 7.90
C LEU A 471 -4.92 8.68 8.37
N TRP A 472 -4.06 9.49 7.75
CA TRP A 472 -2.63 9.51 8.02
C TRP A 472 -2.22 10.55 9.07
N ASN A 473 -3.18 11.08 9.84
CA ASN A 473 -2.96 12.02 10.95
C ASN A 473 -1.97 13.14 10.55
N THR A 474 -2.38 13.93 9.56
CA THR A 474 -1.57 14.99 8.93
C THR A 474 -1.99 16.40 9.31
N ARG A 475 -3.23 16.56 9.80
CA ARG A 475 -3.69 17.79 10.43
C ARG A 475 -2.96 17.99 11.76
N HIS A 476 -1.89 18.78 11.72
CA HIS A 476 -1.38 19.45 12.90
C HIS A 476 -2.54 20.15 13.62
N ALA A 477 -2.55 20.10 14.96
CA ALA A 477 -3.43 20.97 15.74
C ALA A 477 -3.17 22.43 15.33
N ARG A 478 -4.24 23.16 15.03
CA ARG A 478 -4.21 24.58 14.67
C ARG A 478 -4.33 25.44 15.92
#